data_AF-A0A1Q6JTW8-F1
#
_entry.id   AF-A0A1Q6JTW8-F1
#
_cell.length_a   1.000
_cell.length_b   1.000
_cell.length_c   1.000
_cell.angle_alpha   90.00
_cell.angle_beta   90.00
_cell.angle_gamma   90.00
#
_symmetry.space_group_name_H-M   'P 1'
#
loop_
_entity.id
_entity.type
_entity.pdbx_description
1 polymer ?
#
loop_
_entity_poly.entity_id
_entity_poly.type
_entity_poly.pdbx_seq_one_letter_code
_entity_poly.pdbx_strand_id
1 'polypeptide(L)'
;MKKKNIKKQNGISLIALTTTILVLAVITSILTYNAKNSVEIRKYKNLENDINLLQSKVEMYYLKNNELPIFKVNNVAVKYTSNPSFRTPKQSNDNDNYYVIDLSNITGITLNYGMDFYNKTSNGSNINTLKDLYVINEQSHRIYYVAGVTANNKIYYTIGTDVQVTMH
;
A
#
# COMPACT_ATOMS: atom_id res chain seq x y z
N MET A 1 -58.52 -10.94 49.15
CA MET A 1 -57.54 -9.83 49.03
C MET A 1 -56.26 -10.33 48.36
N LYS A 2 -55.93 -9.86 47.15
CA LYS A 2 -54.68 -10.22 46.46
C LYS A 2 -53.56 -9.25 46.86
N LYS A 3 -52.50 -9.76 47.48
CA LYS A 3 -51.30 -8.99 47.89
C LYS A 3 -50.47 -8.69 46.63
N LYS A 4 -50.31 -7.41 46.27
CA LYS A 4 -49.54 -6.97 45.10
C LYS A 4 -48.07 -6.82 45.53
N ASN A 5 -47.20 -7.72 45.07
CA ASN A 5 -45.77 -7.66 45.32
C ASN A 5 -45.12 -6.62 44.38
N ILE A 6 -44.76 -5.46 44.92
CA ILE A 6 -44.01 -4.44 44.17
C ILE A 6 -42.53 -4.86 44.17
N LYS A 7 -41.97 -5.18 43.00
CA LYS A 7 -40.54 -5.48 42.84
C LYS A 7 -39.72 -4.20 43.02
N LYS A 8 -38.79 -4.21 43.99
CA LYS A 8 -37.81 -3.14 44.20
C LYS A 8 -36.83 -3.11 43.02
N GLN A 9 -36.75 -1.98 42.31
CA GLN A 9 -35.72 -1.76 41.29
C GLN A 9 -34.52 -1.08 41.94
N ASN A 10 -33.36 -1.74 41.94
CA ASN A 10 -32.12 -1.12 42.38
C ASN A 10 -31.62 -0.22 41.24
N GLY A 11 -31.66 1.10 41.44
CA GLY A 11 -31.09 2.06 40.50
C GLY A 11 -29.56 1.95 40.46
N ILE A 12 -28.98 2.10 39.27
CA ILE A 12 -27.53 2.16 39.10
C ILE A 12 -27.06 3.51 39.68
N SER A 13 -26.06 3.49 40.56
CA SER A 13 -25.47 4.73 41.10
C SER A 13 -24.80 5.51 39.97
N LEU A 14 -24.95 6.83 39.96
CA LEU A 14 -24.27 7.72 39.00
C LEU A 14 -22.74 7.50 39.01
N ILE A 15 -22.17 7.22 40.19
CA ILE A 15 -20.73 6.92 40.36
C ILE A 15 -20.36 5.61 39.66
N ALA A 16 -21.22 4.58 39.74
CA ALA A 16 -20.99 3.31 39.06
C ALA A 16 -21.03 3.49 37.53
N LEU A 17 -21.89 4.38 37.04
CA LEU A 17 -21.97 4.69 35.61
C LEU A 17 -20.73 5.45 35.12
N THR A 18 -20.32 6.51 35.82
CA THR A 18 -19.15 7.31 35.42
C THR A 18 -17.86 6.51 35.46
N THR A 19 -17.66 5.69 36.49
CA THR A 19 -16.49 4.78 36.58
C THR A 19 -16.48 3.76 35.44
N THR A 20 -17.63 3.19 35.08
CA THR A 20 -17.74 2.27 33.94
C THR A 20 -17.37 2.95 32.62
N ILE A 21 -17.81 4.19 32.39
CA ILE A 21 -17.47 4.97 31.19
C ILE A 21 -15.96 5.21 31.09
N LEU A 22 -15.31 5.57 32.20
CA LEU A 22 -13.86 5.79 32.23
C LEU A 22 -13.08 4.51 31.89
N VAL A 23 -13.47 3.37 32.46
CA VAL A 23 -12.84 2.07 32.17
C VAL A 23 -13.01 1.70 30.69
N LEU A 24 -14.22 1.86 30.13
CA LEU A 24 -14.47 1.60 28.71
C LEU A 24 -13.65 2.49 27.78
N ALA A 25 -13.41 3.76 28.14
CA ALA A 25 -12.60 4.68 27.36
C ALA A 25 -11.13 4.22 27.25
N VAL A 26 -10.56 3.74 28.35
CA VAL A 26 -9.19 3.20 28.37
C VAL A 26 -9.09 1.93 27.51
N ILE A 27 -10.03 0.98 27.69
CA ILE A 27 -10.06 -0.28 26.92
C ILE A 27 -10.21 0.01 25.42
N THR A 28 -11.13 0.91 25.05
CA THR A 28 -11.39 1.27 23.64
C THR A 28 -10.17 1.92 23.00
N SER A 29 -9.44 2.75 23.74
CA SER A 29 -8.20 3.38 23.27
C SER A 29 -7.13 2.34 22.93
N ILE A 30 -6.91 1.35 23.81
CA ILE A 30 -5.95 0.25 23.60
C ILE A 30 -6.34 -0.60 22.39
N LEU A 31 -7.63 -1.00 22.30
CA LEU A 31 -8.13 -1.80 21.19
C LEU A 31 -7.97 -1.06 19.85
N THR A 32 -8.28 0.23 19.82
CA THR A 32 -8.15 1.05 18.61
C THR A 32 -6.70 1.18 18.16
N TYR A 33 -5.76 1.33 19.09
CA TYR A 33 -4.33 1.38 18.78
C TYR A 33 -3.81 0.05 18.20
N ASN A 34 -4.14 -1.07 18.83
CA ASN A 34 -3.74 -2.40 18.35
C ASN A 34 -4.36 -2.74 16.99
N ALA A 35 -5.62 -2.36 16.76
CA ALA A 35 -6.28 -2.52 15.47
C ALA A 35 -5.59 -1.69 14.37
N LYS A 36 -5.20 -0.43 14.66
CA LYS A 36 -4.45 0.41 13.71
C LYS A 36 -3.13 -0.25 13.32
N ASN A 37 -2.35 -0.74 14.29
CA ASN A 37 -1.07 -1.41 14.03
C ASN A 37 -1.25 -2.66 13.16
N SER A 38 -2.27 -3.49 13.44
CA SER A 38 -2.58 -4.67 12.63
C SER A 38 -2.98 -4.31 11.19
N VAL A 39 -3.76 -3.24 10.99
CA VAL A 39 -4.14 -2.75 9.66
C VAL A 39 -2.93 -2.23 8.88
N GLU A 40 -2.05 -1.46 9.52
CA GLU A 40 -0.81 -0.96 8.92
C GLU A 40 0.13 -2.10 8.50
N ILE A 41 0.34 -3.08 9.38
CA ILE A 41 1.12 -4.28 9.08
C ILE A 41 0.53 -5.03 7.89
N ARG A 42 -0.80 -5.19 7.83
CA ARG A 42 -1.45 -5.85 6.69
C ARG A 42 -1.24 -5.09 5.39
N LYS A 43 -1.38 -3.76 5.40
CA LYS A 43 -1.12 -2.94 4.21
C LYS A 43 0.32 -3.09 3.73
N TYR A 44 1.29 -3.07 4.64
CA TYR A 44 2.69 -3.28 4.30
C TYR A 44 2.94 -4.67 3.71
N LYS A 45 2.38 -5.74 4.31
CA LYS A 45 2.48 -7.10 3.77
C LYS A 45 1.84 -7.23 2.38
N ASN A 46 0.73 -6.55 2.15
CA ASN A 46 0.10 -6.50 0.83
C ASN A 46 1.03 -5.86 -0.21
N LEU A 47 1.68 -4.75 0.15
CA LEU A 47 2.68 -4.09 -0.71
C LEU A 47 3.86 -5.02 -1.00
N GLU A 48 4.37 -5.71 0.03
CA GLU A 48 5.46 -6.67 -0.10
C GLU A 48 5.10 -7.83 -1.03
N ASN A 49 3.91 -8.42 -0.85
CA ASN A 49 3.41 -9.48 -1.72
C ASN A 49 3.30 -9.01 -3.18
N ASP A 50 2.75 -7.81 -3.40
CA ASP A 50 2.59 -7.26 -4.74
C ASP A 50 3.95 -7.03 -5.41
N ILE A 51 4.92 -6.43 -4.69
CA ILE A 51 6.24 -6.17 -5.27
C ILE A 51 7.00 -7.47 -5.53
N ASN A 52 6.99 -8.44 -4.62
CA ASN A 52 7.64 -9.73 -4.84
C ASN A 52 7.04 -10.46 -6.06
N LEU A 53 5.71 -10.47 -6.17
CA LEU A 53 5.02 -11.08 -7.31
C LEU A 53 5.37 -10.36 -8.61
N LEU A 54 5.30 -9.03 -8.63
CA LEU A 54 5.64 -8.23 -9.80
C LEU A 54 7.09 -8.39 -10.21
N GLN A 55 8.03 -8.39 -9.26
CA GLN A 55 9.46 -8.57 -9.51
C GLN A 55 9.70 -9.88 -10.26
N SER A 56 9.19 -11.00 -9.72
CA SER A 56 9.32 -12.31 -10.35
C SER A 56 8.72 -12.35 -11.76
N LYS A 57 7.54 -11.73 -11.96
CA LYS A 57 6.84 -11.73 -13.24
C LYS A 57 7.51 -10.83 -14.29
N VAL A 58 8.01 -9.67 -13.86
CA VAL A 58 8.76 -8.75 -14.71
C VAL A 58 10.07 -9.40 -15.16
N GLU A 59 10.78 -10.07 -14.26
CA GLU A 59 11.99 -10.83 -14.61
C GLU A 59 11.68 -11.92 -15.64
N MET A 60 10.62 -12.71 -15.44
CA MET A 60 10.17 -13.70 -16.42
C MET A 60 9.84 -13.07 -17.78
N TYR A 61 9.15 -11.93 -17.80
CA TYR A 61 8.82 -11.21 -19.03
C TYR A 61 10.09 -10.71 -19.73
N TYR A 62 11.04 -10.15 -18.98
CA TYR A 62 12.30 -9.65 -19.51
C TYR A 62 13.16 -10.78 -20.10
N LEU A 63 13.26 -11.92 -19.42
CA LEU A 63 14.00 -13.09 -19.94
C LEU A 63 13.38 -13.63 -21.24
N LYS A 64 12.07 -13.51 -21.41
CA LYS A 64 11.36 -14.00 -22.60
C LYS A 64 11.45 -13.03 -23.78
N ASN A 65 11.33 -11.72 -23.51
CA ASN A 65 11.14 -10.71 -24.56
C ASN A 65 12.35 -9.78 -24.75
N ASN A 66 13.36 -9.87 -23.88
CA ASN A 66 14.51 -8.96 -23.81
C ASN A 66 14.13 -7.47 -23.66
N GLU A 67 12.93 -7.19 -23.16
CA GLU A 67 12.44 -5.84 -22.87
C GLU A 67 11.63 -5.81 -21.57
N LEU A 68 11.57 -4.64 -20.92
CA LEU A 68 10.76 -4.44 -19.74
C LEU A 68 9.27 -4.30 -20.12
N PRO A 69 8.33 -4.82 -19.31
CA PRO A 69 6.89 -4.66 -19.54
C PRO A 69 6.44 -3.26 -19.13
N ILE A 70 6.82 -2.25 -19.93
CA ILE A 70 6.50 -0.84 -19.67
C ILE A 70 5.34 -0.38 -20.54
N PHE A 71 4.49 0.46 -19.96
CA PHE A 71 3.33 0.99 -20.64
C PHE A 71 3.74 2.01 -21.71
N LYS A 72 3.27 1.80 -22.95
CA LYS A 72 3.60 2.63 -24.12
C LYS A 72 2.32 3.27 -24.68
N VAL A 73 2.40 4.55 -25.10
CA VAL A 73 1.36 5.24 -25.87
C VAL A 73 1.97 5.64 -27.20
N ASN A 74 1.36 5.24 -28.32
CA ASN A 74 1.91 5.49 -29.66
C ASN A 74 3.38 5.05 -29.79
N ASN A 75 3.71 3.89 -29.23
CA ASN A 75 5.07 3.32 -29.18
C ASN A 75 6.10 4.11 -28.34
N VAL A 76 5.65 5.10 -27.56
CA VAL A 76 6.51 5.88 -26.64
C VAL A 76 6.28 5.42 -25.21
N ALA A 77 7.37 5.03 -24.53
CA ALA A 77 7.35 4.62 -23.12
C ALA A 77 6.91 5.78 -22.21
N VAL A 78 5.97 5.49 -21.31
CA VAL A 78 5.46 6.52 -20.40
C VAL A 78 6.27 6.60 -19.12
N LYS A 79 7.10 7.64 -19.04
CA LYS A 79 7.83 7.99 -17.82
C LYS A 79 6.85 8.61 -16.80
N TYR A 80 6.85 8.09 -15.58
CA TYR A 80 6.09 8.68 -14.48
C TYR A 80 6.85 9.89 -13.94
N THR A 81 6.18 10.99 -13.58
CA THR A 81 6.86 12.20 -13.05
C THR A 81 6.06 12.92 -11.95
N SER A 82 4.79 12.60 -11.72
CA SER A 82 3.93 13.44 -10.86
C SER A 82 4.17 13.36 -9.36
N ASN A 83 4.65 12.22 -8.84
CA ASN A 83 5.04 12.11 -7.44
C ASN A 83 6.55 11.81 -7.36
N PRO A 84 7.43 12.77 -7.05
CA PRO A 84 8.86 12.50 -6.92
C PRO A 84 9.21 11.79 -5.60
N SER A 85 8.32 11.77 -4.61
CA SER A 85 8.61 11.33 -3.24
C SER A 85 9.10 9.88 -3.15
N PHE A 86 8.66 9.00 -4.05
CA PHE A 86 9.09 7.60 -4.06
C PHE A 86 10.56 7.41 -4.47
N ARG A 87 11.19 8.44 -5.06
CA ARG A 87 12.59 8.46 -5.50
C ARG A 87 13.52 9.09 -4.46
N THR A 88 12.98 9.45 -3.29
CA THR A 88 13.72 10.15 -2.25
C THR A 88 13.65 9.37 -0.93
N PRO A 89 14.79 8.88 -0.40
CA PRO A 89 16.13 8.95 -0.99
C PRO A 89 16.25 8.09 -2.25
N LYS A 90 17.12 8.50 -3.18
CA LYS A 90 17.40 7.76 -4.40
C LYS A 90 18.23 6.53 -4.06
N GLN A 91 17.81 5.35 -4.53
CA GLN A 91 18.60 4.13 -4.40
C GLN A 91 19.89 4.24 -5.22
N SER A 92 21.00 3.70 -4.71
CA SER A 92 22.33 3.82 -5.35
C SER A 92 22.38 3.29 -6.79
N ASN A 93 21.59 2.25 -7.09
CA ASN A 93 21.60 1.60 -8.41
C ASN A 93 20.50 2.11 -9.35
N ASP A 94 19.68 3.04 -8.89
CA ASP A 94 18.59 3.60 -9.68
C ASP A 94 19.09 4.79 -10.50
N ASN A 95 18.64 4.88 -11.76
CA ASN A 95 18.76 6.11 -12.54
C ASN A 95 17.53 7.03 -12.30
N ASP A 96 17.39 8.09 -13.11
CA ASP A 96 16.25 9.03 -13.01
C ASP A 96 15.05 8.63 -13.90
N ASN A 97 15.10 7.46 -14.53
CA ASN A 97 14.11 6.96 -15.46
C ASN A 97 13.24 5.89 -14.79
N TYR A 98 11.98 6.26 -14.56
CA TYR A 98 10.99 5.38 -13.95
C TYR A 98 9.77 5.32 -14.87
N TYR A 99 9.46 4.13 -15.36
CA TYR A 99 8.39 3.89 -16.31
C TYR A 99 7.23 3.19 -15.65
N VAL A 100 6.00 3.50 -16.06
CA VAL A 100 4.82 2.81 -15.56
C VAL A 100 4.84 1.37 -16.08
N ILE A 101 4.61 0.40 -15.20
CA ILE A 101 4.53 -1.01 -15.57
C ILE A 101 3.23 -1.25 -16.36
N ASP A 102 3.34 -1.96 -17.47
CA ASP A 102 2.19 -2.45 -18.24
C ASP A 102 1.69 -3.76 -17.62
N LEU A 103 0.69 -3.66 -16.74
CA LEU A 103 0.13 -4.85 -16.10
C LEU A 103 -0.64 -5.75 -17.08
N SER A 104 -1.03 -5.26 -18.27
CA SER A 104 -1.73 -6.07 -19.27
C SER A 104 -0.83 -7.13 -19.93
N ASN A 105 0.49 -6.88 -19.94
CA ASN A 105 1.49 -7.80 -20.46
C ASN A 105 1.93 -8.86 -19.44
N ILE A 106 1.41 -8.80 -18.21
CA ILE A 106 1.79 -9.69 -17.11
C ILE A 106 0.58 -10.55 -16.72
N THR A 107 0.65 -11.87 -16.97
CA THR A 107 -0.46 -12.78 -16.72
C THR A 107 -0.38 -13.52 -15.38
N GLY A 108 -1.54 -13.86 -14.83
CA GLY A 108 -1.66 -14.63 -13.60
C GLY A 108 -1.19 -13.87 -12.36
N ILE A 109 -1.53 -12.58 -12.29
CA ILE A 109 -1.27 -11.74 -11.11
C ILE A 109 -2.58 -11.31 -10.47
N THR A 110 -2.56 -11.17 -9.15
CA THR A 110 -3.62 -10.55 -8.37
C THR A 110 -2.94 -9.62 -7.39
N LEU A 111 -3.14 -8.33 -7.58
CA LEU A 111 -2.49 -7.28 -6.79
C LEU A 111 -3.48 -6.68 -5.80
N ASN A 112 -2.94 -6.16 -4.69
CA ASN A 112 -3.69 -5.41 -3.69
C ASN A 112 -3.76 -3.92 -4.02
N TYR A 113 -2.77 -3.40 -4.75
CA TYR A 113 -2.69 -2.03 -5.24
C TYR A 113 -2.47 -1.99 -6.76
N GLY A 114 -2.37 -0.79 -7.35
CA GLY A 114 -2.09 -0.62 -8.78
C GLY A 114 -3.31 -0.59 -9.69
N MET A 115 -4.52 -0.46 -9.14
CA MET A 115 -5.78 -0.62 -9.86
C MET A 115 -6.08 0.53 -10.82
N ASP A 116 -5.51 1.73 -10.58
CA ASP A 116 -5.67 2.87 -11.49
C ASP A 116 -5.16 2.54 -12.90
N PHE A 117 -4.22 1.59 -13.05
CA PHE A 117 -3.75 1.14 -14.35
C PHE A 117 -4.91 0.62 -15.23
N TYR A 118 -5.79 -0.21 -14.67
CA TYR A 118 -6.93 -0.80 -15.39
C TYR A 118 -8.07 0.20 -15.57
N ASN A 119 -8.20 1.18 -14.68
CA ASN A 119 -9.25 2.20 -14.78
C ASN A 119 -8.92 3.29 -15.82
N LYS A 120 -7.62 3.49 -16.11
CA LYS A 120 -7.14 4.47 -17.09
C LYS A 120 -7.61 4.17 -18.51
N THR A 121 -7.68 2.89 -18.89
CA THR A 121 -8.08 2.48 -20.24
C THR A 121 -9.51 2.86 -20.59
N SER A 122 -10.34 3.20 -19.60
CA SER A 122 -11.76 3.50 -19.79
C SER A 122 -12.07 5.00 -19.92
N ASN A 123 -11.23 5.90 -19.38
CA ASN A 123 -11.61 7.31 -19.15
C ASN A 123 -10.68 8.36 -19.78
N GLY A 124 -9.74 7.99 -20.64
CA GLY A 124 -8.83 8.96 -21.31
C GLY A 124 -7.95 9.76 -20.35
N SER A 125 -7.80 9.31 -19.11
CA SER A 125 -7.05 10.02 -18.07
C SER A 125 -5.55 9.90 -18.31
N ASN A 126 -4.81 11.00 -18.10
CA ASN A 126 -3.35 11.00 -18.19
C ASN A 126 -2.79 10.08 -17.08
N ILE A 127 -2.06 9.02 -17.45
CA ILE A 127 -1.52 8.05 -16.47
C ILE A 127 -0.66 8.71 -15.41
N ASN A 128 -0.02 9.82 -15.79
CA ASN A 128 0.88 10.51 -14.90
C ASN A 128 0.12 11.16 -13.73
N THR A 129 -1.18 11.44 -13.84
CA THR A 129 -1.96 12.02 -12.72
C THR A 129 -2.46 10.98 -11.73
N LEU A 130 -2.32 9.70 -12.05
CA LEU A 130 -2.80 8.59 -11.22
C LEU A 130 -1.79 8.24 -10.14
N LYS A 131 -2.28 7.75 -9.00
CA LYS A 131 -1.43 7.45 -7.83
C LYS A 131 -1.38 5.97 -7.52
N ASP A 132 -2.43 5.22 -7.83
CA ASP A 132 -2.47 3.79 -7.58
C ASP A 132 -1.80 3.03 -8.72
N LEU A 133 -0.50 3.22 -8.89
CA LEU A 133 0.31 2.67 -9.99
C LEU A 133 1.63 2.08 -9.51
N TYR A 134 2.13 1.11 -10.27
CA TYR A 134 3.49 0.62 -10.16
C TYR A 134 4.38 1.19 -11.24
N VAL A 135 5.60 1.54 -10.86
CA VAL A 135 6.65 1.99 -11.76
C VAL A 135 7.90 1.16 -11.54
N ILE A 136 8.71 1.03 -12.59
CA ILE A 136 9.97 0.31 -12.57
C ILE A 136 11.11 1.26 -12.96
N ASN A 137 12.23 1.18 -12.22
CA ASN A 137 13.45 1.86 -12.61
C ASN A 137 14.11 1.13 -13.80
N GLU A 138 14.54 1.89 -14.79
CA GLU A 138 15.15 1.34 -16.01
C GLU A 138 16.47 0.61 -15.76
N GLN A 139 17.30 1.09 -14.81
CA GLN A 139 18.64 0.55 -14.57
C GLN A 139 18.61 -0.61 -13.57
N SER A 140 17.97 -0.42 -12.41
CA SER A 140 17.97 -1.42 -11.35
C SER A 140 16.87 -2.48 -11.46
N HIS A 141 15.91 -2.27 -12.37
CA HIS A 141 14.67 -3.04 -12.49
C HIS A 141 13.84 -3.06 -11.19
N ARG A 142 14.13 -2.17 -10.24
CA ARG A 142 13.42 -2.10 -8.97
C ARG A 142 12.02 -1.51 -9.16
N ILE A 143 11.05 -2.14 -8.53
CA ILE A 143 9.63 -1.77 -8.64
C ILE A 143 9.22 -0.91 -7.45
N TYR A 144 8.43 0.13 -7.72
CA TYR A 144 7.90 1.07 -6.75
C TYR A 144 6.41 1.23 -6.92
N TYR A 145 5.69 1.29 -5.79
CA TYR A 145 4.31 1.71 -5.71
C TYR A 145 4.24 3.22 -5.46
N VAL A 146 3.73 4.01 -6.39
CA VAL A 146 3.93 5.48 -6.37
C VAL A 146 3.12 6.22 -5.30
N ALA A 147 2.00 5.66 -4.82
CA ALA A 147 1.27 6.23 -3.66
C ALA A 147 1.96 5.91 -2.33
N GLY A 148 2.69 4.80 -2.27
CA GLY A 148 3.29 4.28 -1.04
C GLY A 148 2.26 3.77 -0.03
N VAL A 149 2.76 3.07 0.99
CA VAL A 149 1.96 2.54 2.10
C VAL A 149 2.55 3.00 3.42
N THR A 150 1.71 3.57 4.28
CA THR A 150 2.10 3.94 5.64
C THR A 150 2.08 2.73 6.56
N ALA A 151 3.19 2.47 7.23
CA ALA A 151 3.30 1.53 8.35
C ALA A 151 4.32 2.04 9.36
N ASN A 152 4.02 1.95 10.65
CA ASN A 152 4.90 2.41 11.74
C ASN A 152 5.35 3.87 11.54
N ASN A 153 4.42 4.75 11.17
CA ASN A 153 4.67 6.17 10.86
C ASN A 153 5.67 6.45 9.72
N LYS A 154 6.06 5.45 8.92
CA LYS A 154 6.90 5.60 7.73
C LYS A 154 6.12 5.21 6.48
N ILE A 155 6.39 5.91 5.36
CA ILE A 155 5.82 5.56 4.05
C ILE A 155 6.82 4.66 3.32
N TYR A 156 6.34 3.52 2.83
CA TYR A 156 7.11 2.57 2.04
C TYR A 156 6.61 2.60 0.60
N TYR A 157 7.52 2.81 -0.34
CA TYR A 157 7.24 2.78 -1.77
C TYR A 157 7.76 1.51 -2.46
N THR A 158 8.73 0.82 -1.86
CA THR A 158 9.31 -0.43 -2.37
C THR A 158 9.68 -1.37 -1.22
N ILE A 159 10.15 -2.58 -1.54
CA ILE A 159 10.72 -3.55 -0.59
C ILE A 159 12.24 -3.61 -0.70
N GLY A 160 12.87 -4.17 0.34
CA GLY A 160 14.32 -4.26 0.47
C GLY A 160 14.90 -3.00 1.11
N THR A 161 16.01 -3.17 1.84
CA THR A 161 16.79 -2.06 2.38
C THR A 161 17.50 -1.32 1.25
N ASP A 162 17.76 -0.02 1.48
CA ASP A 162 18.85 0.73 0.86
C ASP A 162 20.15 -0.07 1.08
N VAL A 163 20.45 -1.05 0.22
CA VAL A 163 21.74 -1.73 0.28
C VAL A 163 22.73 -0.72 -0.29
N GLN A 164 23.34 0.07 0.59
CA GLN A 164 24.62 0.66 0.26
C GLN A 164 25.55 -0.51 -0.02
N VAL A 165 25.81 -0.75 -1.31
CA VAL A 165 26.87 -1.65 -1.73
C VAL A 165 28.18 -0.95 -1.37
N THR A 166 28.72 -1.25 -0.20
CA THR A 166 30.13 -0.98 0.08
C THR A 166 30.92 -2.00 -0.74
N MET A 167 31.51 -1.57 -1.86
CA MET A 167 32.49 -2.40 -2.55
C MET A 167 33.74 -2.50 -1.67
N HIS A 168 34.09 -3.73 -1.29
CA HIS A 168 35.43 -4.08 -0.83
C HIS A 168 36.34 -4.32 -2.04
#